data_AF-A0A6M1RA37-F1
#
_entry.id   AF-A0A6M1RA37-F1
#
_cell.length_a   1.000
_cell.length_b   1.000
_cell.length_c   1.000
_cell.angle_alpha   90.00
_cell.angle_beta   90.00
_cell.angle_gamma   90.00
#
_symmetry.space_group_name_H-M   'P 1'
#
loop_
_entity.id
_entity.type
_entity.pdbx_description
1 polymer ?
#
loop_
_entity_poly.entity_id
_entity_poly.type
_entity_poly.pdbx_seq_one_letter_code
_entity_poly.pdbx_strand_id
1 'polypeptide(L)'
;MSLSPELESLLEPVRGFLHCETPQAWIDEAIKPENETILLRDHANCELKASQTAMWLIRKYAIDASSGELLLEWAKPYEDFVYRGMRDGIFHAKKNGLSAPLKPKDGFEHGPDLIDKMVRLIKEEFHHFEQVIEIMEKRDMPYSPLNAGRYARGLMSTVRTHEPAMLIDKLIIGAYIEARSCERFAKVAPYLDEELRKFYISLLRSEARHYQDYLKLAAAIAGGDISDRVKAIGEKEAELIQTPDDMFRFHSGVPSLAA
;
A
#
# COMPACT_ATOMS: atom_id res chain seq x y z
N MET A 1 -25.27 -6.16 -0.75
CA MET A 1 -25.00 -7.60 -0.63
C MET A 1 -23.85 -7.78 0.35
N SER A 2 -23.92 -8.76 1.26
CA SER A 2 -22.83 -9.10 2.17
C SER A 2 -21.66 -9.74 1.41
N LEU A 3 -20.43 -9.63 1.94
CA LEU A 3 -19.29 -10.39 1.42
C LEU A 3 -19.54 -11.90 1.60
N SER A 4 -18.89 -12.72 0.79
CA SER A 4 -18.94 -14.18 0.95
C SER A 4 -18.34 -14.60 2.31
N PRO A 5 -18.79 -15.70 2.93
CA PRO A 5 -18.23 -16.19 4.21
C PRO A 5 -16.70 -16.37 4.20
N GLU A 6 -16.14 -16.77 3.05
CA GLU A 6 -14.69 -16.92 2.84
C GLU A 6 -13.93 -15.59 2.96
N LEU A 7 -14.51 -14.50 2.46
CA LEU A 7 -13.95 -13.15 2.55
C LEU A 7 -14.11 -12.57 3.95
N GLU A 8 -15.22 -12.86 4.63
CA GLU A 8 -15.37 -12.48 6.04
C GLU A 8 -14.27 -13.15 6.89
N SER A 9 -14.03 -14.44 6.71
CA SER A 9 -12.94 -15.15 7.40
C SER A 9 -11.54 -14.60 7.07
N LEU A 10 -11.34 -14.08 5.86
CA LEU A 10 -10.09 -13.44 5.46
C LEU A 10 -9.88 -12.09 6.18
N LEU A 11 -10.97 -11.35 6.40
CA LEU A 11 -10.95 -10.01 6.98
C LEU A 11 -10.94 -10.00 8.51
N GLU A 12 -11.38 -11.06 9.18
CA GLU A 12 -11.38 -11.13 10.66
C GLU A 12 -10.00 -10.81 11.28
N PRO A 13 -8.87 -11.37 10.82
CA PRO A 13 -7.54 -10.99 11.34
C PRO A 13 -7.18 -9.53 11.06
N VAL A 14 -7.60 -8.99 9.92
CA VAL A 14 -7.36 -7.59 9.55
C VAL A 14 -8.13 -6.65 10.50
N ARG A 15 -9.41 -6.94 10.73
CA ARG A 15 -10.27 -6.18 11.65
C ARG A 15 -9.77 -6.29 13.10
N GLY A 16 -9.27 -7.46 13.51
CA GLY A 16 -8.67 -7.64 14.83
C GLY A 16 -7.32 -6.93 15.01
N PHE A 17 -6.60 -6.64 13.92
CA PHE A 17 -5.34 -5.92 13.93
C PHE A 17 -5.52 -4.40 13.94
N LEU A 18 -6.51 -3.89 13.21
CA LEU A 18 -6.83 -2.46 13.15
C LEU A 18 -7.53 -2.00 14.43
N HIS A 19 -7.22 -0.79 14.89
CA HIS A 19 -7.78 -0.23 16.13
C HIS A 19 -9.10 0.52 15.92
N CYS A 20 -9.53 0.68 14.66
CA CYS A 20 -10.83 1.24 14.31
C CYS A 20 -11.29 0.77 12.93
N GLU A 21 -12.59 0.77 12.71
CA GLU A 21 -13.17 0.59 11.38
C GLU A 21 -13.07 1.88 10.56
N THR A 22 -13.12 1.76 9.23
CA THR A 22 -13.28 2.92 8.35
C THR A 22 -14.57 3.66 8.68
N PRO A 23 -14.51 4.98 8.96
CA PRO A 23 -15.71 5.78 9.26
C PRO A 23 -16.70 5.78 8.10
N GLN A 24 -18.00 5.69 8.40
CA GLN A 24 -19.05 5.74 7.38
C GLN A 24 -18.97 7.03 6.55
N ALA A 25 -18.66 8.17 7.17
CA ALA A 25 -18.47 9.44 6.46
C ALA A 25 -17.35 9.38 5.40
N TRP A 26 -16.31 8.56 5.60
CA TRP A 26 -15.31 8.35 4.55
C TRP A 26 -15.86 7.52 3.39
N ILE A 27 -16.68 6.49 3.68
CA ILE A 27 -17.35 5.67 2.65
C ILE A 27 -18.31 6.54 1.85
N ASP A 28 -19.14 7.34 2.53
CA ASP A 28 -20.12 8.23 1.91
C ASP A 28 -19.44 9.26 0.98
N GLU A 29 -18.25 9.73 1.34
CA GLU A 29 -17.42 10.58 0.47
C GLU A 29 -16.82 9.79 -0.70
N ALA A 30 -16.29 8.59 -0.45
CA ALA A 30 -15.62 7.78 -1.45
C ALA A 30 -16.54 7.32 -2.59
N ILE A 31 -17.83 7.13 -2.30
CA ILE A 31 -18.82 6.65 -3.29
C ILE A 31 -19.45 7.79 -4.10
N LYS A 32 -19.09 9.05 -3.83
CA LYS A 32 -19.55 10.18 -4.64
C LYS A 32 -18.96 10.08 -6.05
N PRO A 33 -19.77 10.22 -7.12
CA PRO A 33 -19.29 10.13 -8.49
C PRO A 33 -18.11 11.08 -8.79
N GLU A 34 -18.13 12.29 -8.24
CA GLU A 34 -17.06 13.28 -8.39
C GLU A 34 -15.71 12.85 -7.78
N ASN A 35 -15.73 11.91 -6.82
CA ASN A 35 -14.55 11.42 -6.13
C ASN A 35 -13.99 10.13 -6.74
N GLU A 36 -14.69 9.46 -7.65
CA GLU A 36 -14.23 8.21 -8.27
C GLU A 36 -12.85 8.38 -8.93
N THR A 37 -12.68 9.45 -9.71
CA THR A 37 -11.39 9.75 -10.35
C THR A 37 -10.30 10.04 -9.32
N ILE A 38 -10.62 10.68 -8.19
CA ILE A 38 -9.65 10.93 -7.11
C ILE A 38 -9.25 9.61 -6.43
N LEU A 39 -10.24 8.76 -6.15
CA LEU A 39 -10.06 7.46 -5.51
C LEU A 39 -9.13 6.56 -6.33
N LEU A 40 -9.40 6.40 -7.63
CA LEU A 40 -8.59 5.58 -8.52
C LEU A 40 -7.18 6.14 -8.71
N ARG A 41 -7.04 7.45 -8.91
CA ARG A 41 -5.71 8.08 -9.06
C ARG A 41 -4.87 7.93 -7.80
N ASP A 42 -5.46 8.15 -6.63
CA ASP A 42 -4.71 8.01 -5.38
C ASP A 42 -4.41 6.55 -5.06
N HIS A 43 -5.34 5.63 -5.37
CA HIS A 43 -5.10 4.18 -5.30
C HIS A 43 -3.89 3.78 -6.16
N ALA A 44 -3.85 4.14 -7.45
CA ALA A 44 -2.69 3.87 -8.30
C ALA A 44 -1.39 4.43 -7.67
N ASN A 45 -1.44 5.67 -7.16
CA ASN A 45 -0.27 6.24 -6.49
C ASN A 45 0.13 5.45 -5.23
N CYS A 46 -0.83 4.89 -4.48
CA CYS A 46 -0.56 4.03 -3.34
C CYS A 46 0.20 2.76 -3.73
N GLU A 47 -0.17 2.09 -4.82
CA GLU A 47 0.53 0.88 -5.27
C GLU A 47 1.98 1.19 -5.67
N LEU A 48 2.20 2.31 -6.35
CA LEU A 48 3.55 2.78 -6.66
C LEU A 48 4.34 3.12 -5.39
N LYS A 49 3.74 3.83 -4.42
CA LYS A 49 4.40 4.19 -3.15
C LYS A 49 4.72 2.95 -2.30
N ALA A 50 3.85 1.93 -2.30
CA ALA A 50 4.08 0.65 -1.62
C ALA A 50 5.30 -0.06 -2.23
N SER A 51 5.32 -0.16 -3.57
CA SER A 51 6.47 -0.68 -4.32
C SER A 51 7.76 0.06 -4.01
N GLN A 52 7.76 1.39 -4.06
CA GLN A 52 8.93 2.22 -3.77
C GLN A 52 9.43 2.07 -2.33
N THR A 53 8.51 1.91 -1.37
CA THR A 53 8.86 1.65 0.04
C THR A 53 9.55 0.30 0.18
N ALA A 54 9.00 -0.75 -0.43
CA ALA A 54 9.60 -2.08 -0.45
C ALA A 54 10.98 -2.08 -1.15
N MET A 55 11.10 -1.38 -2.27
CA MET A 55 12.38 -1.17 -2.97
C MET A 55 13.41 -0.46 -2.08
N TRP A 56 13.00 0.58 -1.35
CA TRP A 56 13.87 1.27 -0.42
C TRP A 56 14.34 0.34 0.71
N LEU A 57 13.45 -0.49 1.25
CA LEU A 57 13.80 -1.46 2.29
C LEU A 57 14.87 -2.44 1.80
N ILE A 58 14.68 -3.10 0.67
CA ILE A 58 15.67 -4.05 0.17
C ILE A 58 16.98 -3.37 -0.24
N ARG A 59 16.92 -2.19 -0.88
CA ARG A 59 18.13 -1.40 -1.23
C ARG A 59 18.93 -0.99 0.00
N LYS A 60 18.26 -0.58 1.08
CA LYS A 60 18.95 -0.17 2.31
C LYS A 60 19.48 -1.38 3.09
N TYR A 61 18.71 -2.46 3.20
CA TYR A 61 18.97 -3.51 4.20
C TYR A 61 19.44 -4.84 3.65
N ALA A 62 19.19 -5.19 2.39
CA ALA A 62 19.33 -6.58 1.95
C ALA A 62 20.14 -6.82 0.67
N ILE A 63 20.35 -5.83 -0.21
CA ILE A 63 21.03 -6.05 -1.49
C ILE A 63 22.24 -5.14 -1.70
N ASP A 64 23.10 -5.52 -2.64
CA ASP A 64 24.24 -4.71 -3.07
C ASP A 64 23.83 -3.52 -3.95
N ALA A 65 24.76 -2.58 -4.18
CA ALA A 65 24.50 -1.38 -4.97
C ALA A 65 24.09 -1.69 -6.41
N SER A 66 24.69 -2.72 -7.04
CA SER A 66 24.37 -3.10 -8.42
C SER A 66 22.94 -3.62 -8.57
N SER A 67 22.47 -4.40 -7.61
CA SER A 67 21.09 -4.89 -7.54
C SER A 67 20.13 -3.76 -7.21
N GLY A 68 20.60 -2.76 -6.48
CA GLY A 68 19.85 -1.53 -6.23
C GLY A 68 19.52 -0.75 -7.50
N GLU A 69 20.43 -0.71 -8.48
CA GLU A 69 20.16 -0.08 -9.78
C GLU A 69 19.11 -0.86 -10.59
N LEU A 70 19.15 -2.20 -10.56
CA LEU A 70 18.14 -3.03 -11.25
C LEU A 70 16.71 -2.75 -10.77
N LEU A 71 16.54 -2.47 -9.46
CA LEU A 71 15.23 -2.09 -8.91
C LEU A 71 14.77 -0.72 -9.38
N LEU A 72 15.68 0.25 -9.42
CA LEU A 72 15.37 1.60 -9.90
C LEU A 72 15.02 1.57 -11.39
N GLU A 73 15.71 0.77 -12.19
CA GLU A 73 15.38 0.53 -13.60
C GLU A 73 13.99 -0.12 -13.76
N TRP A 74 13.63 -1.04 -12.87
CA TRP A 74 12.31 -1.67 -12.88
C TRP A 74 11.19 -0.68 -12.51
N ALA A 75 11.41 0.22 -11.54
CA ALA A 75 10.44 1.24 -11.15
C ALA A 75 10.25 2.35 -12.19
N LYS A 76 11.29 2.63 -12.98
CA LYS A 76 11.37 3.79 -13.85
C LYS A 76 10.16 4.02 -14.75
N PRO A 77 9.57 3.02 -15.45
CA PRO A 77 8.40 3.25 -16.28
C PRO A 77 7.20 3.80 -15.49
N TYR A 78 7.00 3.32 -14.27
CA TYR A 78 5.93 3.75 -13.37
C TYR A 78 6.20 5.17 -12.84
N GLU A 79 7.45 5.49 -12.49
CA GLU A 79 7.86 6.82 -12.07
C GLU A 79 7.75 7.86 -13.20
N ASP A 80 8.16 7.50 -14.41
CA ASP A 80 8.04 8.35 -15.59
C ASP A 80 6.56 8.64 -15.91
N PHE A 81 5.67 7.66 -15.70
CA PHE A 81 4.22 7.83 -15.82
C PHE A 81 3.64 8.81 -14.81
N VAL A 82 3.90 8.58 -13.52
CA VAL A 82 3.29 9.34 -12.42
C VAL A 82 3.90 10.74 -12.30
N TYR A 83 5.24 10.85 -12.36
CA TYR A 83 5.96 12.07 -12.02
C TYR A 83 6.43 12.89 -13.22
N ARG A 84 6.64 12.27 -14.39
CA ARG A 84 7.19 12.96 -15.58
C ARG A 84 6.18 13.18 -16.69
N GLY A 85 4.97 12.66 -16.55
CA GLY A 85 3.90 12.83 -17.53
C GLY A 85 4.15 12.08 -18.84
N MET A 86 5.10 11.13 -18.87
CA MET A 86 5.28 10.24 -20.00
C MET A 86 4.20 9.16 -19.88
N ARG A 87 3.11 9.22 -20.66
CA ARG A 87 1.96 8.33 -20.45
C ARG A 87 1.65 7.43 -21.65
N ASP A 88 2.09 7.83 -22.83
CA ASP A 88 1.77 7.11 -24.06
C ASP A 88 2.55 5.80 -24.19
N GLY A 89 1.83 4.68 -24.27
CA GLY A 89 2.38 3.39 -24.67
C GLY A 89 3.32 2.72 -23.65
N ILE A 90 3.38 3.18 -22.41
CA ILE A 90 4.34 2.69 -21.40
C ILE A 90 4.10 1.22 -21.04
N PHE A 91 2.84 0.81 -20.85
CA PHE A 91 2.50 -0.52 -20.35
C PHE A 91 2.06 -1.51 -21.45
N HIS A 92 1.87 -1.05 -22.69
CA HIS A 92 1.31 -1.88 -23.77
C HIS A 92 2.33 -2.78 -24.51
N ALA A 93 3.64 -2.68 -24.22
CA ALA A 93 4.67 -3.28 -25.09
C ALA A 93 5.74 -4.18 -24.42
N LYS A 94 5.87 -4.20 -23.08
CA LYS A 94 6.88 -5.03 -22.39
C LYS A 94 6.37 -5.59 -21.07
N LYS A 95 6.79 -6.82 -20.74
CA LYS A 95 6.77 -7.29 -19.35
C LYS A 95 7.74 -6.41 -18.56
N ASN A 96 7.22 -5.47 -17.78
CA ASN A 96 8.00 -4.74 -16.80
C ASN A 96 8.37 -5.70 -15.68
N GLY A 97 9.67 -5.87 -15.43
CA GLY A 97 10.17 -6.86 -14.50
C GLY A 97 11.65 -6.66 -14.21
N LEU A 98 12.14 -7.35 -13.18
CA LEU A 98 13.56 -7.45 -12.92
C LEU A 98 14.29 -8.07 -14.11
N SER A 99 15.34 -7.39 -14.57
CA SER A 99 16.19 -7.84 -15.68
C SER A 99 17.19 -8.92 -15.26
N ALA A 100 17.52 -9.01 -13.96
CA ALA A 100 18.38 -10.05 -13.40
C ALA A 100 18.04 -10.32 -11.91
N PRO A 101 18.44 -11.48 -11.35
CA PRO A 101 18.28 -11.77 -9.92
C PRO A 101 19.04 -10.77 -9.04
N LEU A 102 18.44 -10.41 -7.90
CA LEU A 102 19.09 -9.54 -6.93
C LEU A 102 20.17 -10.30 -6.14
N LYS A 103 21.30 -9.65 -5.91
CA LYS A 103 22.39 -10.16 -5.08
C LYS A 103 22.22 -9.70 -3.64
N PRO A 104 22.06 -10.62 -2.68
CA PRO A 104 22.06 -10.26 -1.27
C PRO A 104 23.40 -9.62 -0.88
N LYS A 105 23.35 -8.62 0.01
CA LYS A 105 24.56 -8.11 0.67
C LYS A 105 24.83 -8.89 1.95
N ASP A 106 26.09 -8.96 2.36
CA ASP A 106 26.49 -9.59 3.60
C ASP A 106 26.05 -8.78 4.84
N GLY A 107 25.99 -9.45 6.00
CA GLY A 107 25.83 -8.79 7.29
C GLY A 107 24.39 -8.49 7.73
N PHE A 108 23.38 -9.01 7.01
CA PHE A 108 21.99 -8.96 7.46
C PHE A 108 21.33 -10.35 7.33
N GLU A 109 21.16 -11.03 8.47
CA GLU A 109 20.64 -12.40 8.54
C GLU A 109 19.27 -12.57 7.88
N HIS A 110 18.37 -11.60 8.07
CA HIS A 110 17.03 -11.61 7.48
C HIS A 110 16.98 -11.10 6.04
N GLY A 111 18.14 -10.85 5.41
CA GLY A 111 18.25 -10.31 4.05
C GLY A 111 17.53 -11.16 2.99
N PRO A 112 17.77 -12.47 2.90
CA PRO A 112 17.11 -13.32 1.91
C PRO A 112 15.58 -13.32 2.02
N ASP A 113 15.02 -13.40 3.23
CA ASP A 113 13.56 -13.37 3.44
C ASP A 113 12.98 -11.98 3.13
N LEU A 114 13.67 -10.90 3.53
CA LEU A 114 13.26 -9.55 3.17
C LEU A 114 13.25 -9.36 1.64
N ILE A 115 14.24 -9.87 0.92
CA ILE A 115 14.27 -9.82 -0.55
C ILE A 115 13.09 -10.58 -1.15
N ASP A 116 12.88 -11.84 -0.75
CA ASP A 116 11.80 -12.68 -1.27
C ASP A 116 10.43 -12.03 -1.13
N LYS A 117 10.10 -11.56 0.09
CA LYS A 117 8.81 -10.94 0.39
C LYS A 117 8.63 -9.61 -0.32
N MET A 118 9.64 -8.73 -0.28
CA MET A 118 9.52 -7.40 -0.89
C MET A 118 9.49 -7.47 -2.41
N VAL A 119 10.28 -8.33 -3.05
CA VAL A 119 10.24 -8.50 -4.52
C VAL A 119 8.88 -9.03 -4.97
N ARG A 120 8.31 -9.97 -4.23
CA ARG A 120 6.96 -10.45 -4.49
C ARG A 120 5.91 -9.34 -4.35
N LEU A 121 5.97 -8.57 -3.26
CA LEU A 121 5.08 -7.43 -3.04
C LEU A 121 5.19 -6.43 -4.19
N ILE A 122 6.40 -5.96 -4.52
CA ILE A 122 6.63 -5.00 -5.61
C ILE A 122 6.00 -5.47 -6.92
N LYS A 123 6.13 -6.77 -7.24
CA LYS A 123 5.53 -7.32 -8.47
C LYS A 123 4.00 -7.28 -8.43
N GLU A 124 3.41 -7.62 -7.30
CA GLU A 124 1.95 -7.60 -7.10
C GLU A 124 1.43 -6.16 -7.16
N GLU A 125 2.10 -5.21 -6.50
CA GLU A 125 1.72 -3.80 -6.52
C GLU A 125 1.89 -3.11 -7.88
N PHE A 126 2.95 -3.41 -8.63
CA PHE A 126 3.05 -2.93 -10.01
C PHE A 126 1.96 -3.51 -10.90
N HIS A 127 1.53 -4.74 -10.66
CA HIS A 127 0.40 -5.30 -11.39
C HIS A 127 -0.92 -4.60 -11.01
N HIS A 128 -1.15 -4.34 -9.71
CA HIS A 128 -2.32 -3.58 -9.26
C HIS A 128 -2.33 -2.17 -9.87
N PHE A 129 -1.18 -1.48 -9.88
CA PHE A 129 -1.01 -0.18 -10.53
C PHE A 129 -1.49 -0.22 -11.98
N GLU A 130 -0.98 -1.17 -12.78
CA GLU A 130 -1.34 -1.34 -14.19
C GLU A 130 -2.86 -1.57 -14.34
N GLN A 131 -3.45 -2.42 -13.49
CA GLN A 131 -4.90 -2.67 -13.51
C GLN A 131 -5.73 -1.41 -13.22
N VAL A 132 -5.30 -0.57 -12.27
CA VAL A 132 -5.99 0.70 -11.98
C VAL A 132 -5.90 1.63 -13.18
N ILE A 133 -4.73 1.76 -13.82
CA ILE A 133 -4.56 2.59 -15.02
C ILE A 133 -5.43 2.08 -16.16
N GLU A 134 -5.47 0.77 -16.41
CA GLU A 134 -6.34 0.18 -17.43
C GLU A 134 -7.84 0.46 -17.18
N ILE A 135 -8.29 0.39 -15.92
CA ILE A 135 -9.67 0.74 -15.55
C ILE A 135 -9.94 2.22 -15.83
N MET A 136 -9.01 3.10 -15.44
CA MET A 136 -9.14 4.54 -15.69
C MET A 136 -9.21 4.86 -17.19
N GLU A 137 -8.37 4.23 -18.01
CA GLU A 137 -8.38 4.39 -19.48
C GLU A 137 -9.71 3.93 -20.10
N LYS A 138 -10.24 2.78 -19.69
CA LYS A 138 -11.55 2.27 -20.15
C LYS A 138 -12.72 3.18 -19.80
N ARG A 139 -12.56 4.00 -18.75
CA ARG A 139 -13.57 4.94 -18.25
C ARG A 139 -13.35 6.38 -18.73
N ASP A 140 -12.44 6.59 -19.68
CA ASP A 140 -12.07 7.92 -20.18
C ASP A 140 -11.66 8.89 -19.04
N MET A 141 -11.01 8.37 -17.98
CA MET A 141 -10.55 9.13 -16.82
C MET A 141 -9.05 9.42 -16.94
N PRO A 142 -8.63 10.54 -17.56
CA PRO A 142 -7.21 10.82 -17.75
C PRO A 142 -6.50 10.98 -16.42
N TYR A 143 -5.36 10.28 -16.28
CA TYR A 143 -4.51 10.44 -15.10
C TYR A 143 -4.02 11.89 -14.98
N SER A 144 -3.97 12.41 -13.76
CA SER A 144 -3.29 13.66 -13.44
C SER A 144 -2.63 13.59 -12.05
N PRO A 145 -1.57 14.36 -11.79
CA PRO A 145 -0.86 14.30 -10.51
C PRO A 145 -1.79 14.66 -9.33
N LEU A 146 -1.63 13.96 -8.22
CA LEU A 146 -2.29 14.27 -6.94
C LEU A 146 -1.26 14.52 -5.86
N ASN A 147 -1.52 15.51 -5.00
CA ASN A 147 -0.76 15.68 -3.77
C ASN A 147 -1.04 14.49 -2.84
N ALA A 148 0.01 13.95 -2.21
CA ALA A 148 -0.16 12.89 -1.22
C ALA A 148 -0.88 13.42 0.04
N GLY A 149 -1.73 12.57 0.62
CA GLY A 149 -2.38 12.87 1.91
C GLY A 149 -1.42 12.75 3.10
N ARG A 150 -1.94 13.03 4.30
CA ARG A 150 -1.14 13.06 5.55
C ARG A 150 -0.83 11.69 6.17
N TYR A 151 -1.58 10.64 5.80
CA TYR A 151 -1.58 9.34 6.48
C TYR A 151 -0.19 8.70 6.64
N ALA A 152 0.46 8.32 5.53
CA ALA A 152 1.76 7.65 5.58
C ALA A 152 2.82 8.53 6.26
N ARG A 153 2.82 9.84 6.00
CA ARG A 153 3.72 10.79 6.66
C ARG A 153 3.49 10.85 8.17
N GLY A 154 2.24 10.82 8.61
CA GLY A 154 1.84 10.82 10.02
C GLY A 154 2.24 9.53 10.75
N LEU A 155 2.19 8.39 10.07
CA LEU A 155 2.73 7.14 10.63
C LEU A 155 4.25 7.19 10.72
N MET A 156 4.93 7.68 9.67
CA MET A 156 6.39 7.77 9.63
C MET A 156 6.97 8.69 10.71
N SER A 157 6.20 9.65 11.25
CA SER A 157 6.66 10.49 12.37
C SER A 157 6.83 9.72 13.69
N THR A 158 6.30 8.49 13.78
CA THR A 158 6.47 7.63 14.96
C THR A 158 7.77 6.82 14.95
N VAL A 159 8.46 6.74 13.80
CA VAL A 159 9.60 5.84 13.56
C VAL A 159 10.78 6.20 14.47
N ARG A 160 11.33 5.19 15.15
CA ARG A 160 12.55 5.31 15.95
C ARG A 160 13.77 5.54 15.05
N THR A 161 14.76 6.26 15.58
CA THR A 161 15.92 6.74 14.80
C THR A 161 17.14 5.82 14.80
N HIS A 162 17.17 4.78 15.62
CA HIS A 162 18.28 3.83 15.73
C HIS A 162 17.92 2.47 15.14
N GLU A 163 18.92 1.74 14.63
CA GLU A 163 18.74 0.37 14.13
C GLU A 163 18.88 -0.65 15.28
N PRO A 164 18.19 -1.81 15.24
CA PRO A 164 17.23 -2.26 14.21
C PRO A 164 15.79 -1.73 14.41
N ALA A 165 15.55 -0.94 15.46
CA ALA A 165 14.24 -0.41 15.82
C ALA A 165 13.56 0.38 14.69
N MET A 166 14.32 1.16 13.91
CA MET A 166 13.84 1.87 12.74
C MET A 166 13.25 0.94 11.67
N LEU A 167 13.97 -0.14 11.34
CA LEU A 167 13.49 -1.13 10.36
C LEU A 167 12.21 -1.82 10.86
N ILE A 168 12.20 -2.26 12.12
CA ILE A 168 11.03 -2.90 12.75
C ILE A 168 9.81 -1.97 12.65
N ASP A 169 9.97 -0.69 12.98
CA ASP A 169 8.87 0.28 12.92
C ASP A 169 8.35 0.47 11.49
N LYS A 170 9.24 0.56 10.50
CA LYS A 170 8.84 0.71 9.10
C LYS A 170 8.08 -0.51 8.58
N LEU A 171 8.44 -1.71 9.02
CA LEU A 171 7.72 -2.94 8.68
C LEU A 171 6.34 -2.97 9.36
N ILE A 172 6.24 -2.59 10.63
CA ILE A 172 4.95 -2.49 11.33
C ILE A 172 4.04 -1.43 10.65
N ILE A 173 4.59 -0.29 10.26
CA ILE A 173 3.85 0.72 9.50
C ILE A 173 3.38 0.18 8.15
N GLY A 174 4.25 -0.57 7.44
CA GLY A 174 3.87 -1.30 6.23
C GLY A 174 2.64 -2.17 6.50
N ALA A 175 2.67 -2.99 7.55
CA ALA A 175 1.51 -3.81 7.92
C ALA A 175 0.22 -3.01 8.16
N TYR A 176 0.29 -1.86 8.83
CA TYR A 176 -0.89 -1.00 9.03
C TYR A 176 -1.42 -0.39 7.73
N ILE A 177 -0.55 -0.03 6.79
CA ILE A 177 -0.96 0.49 5.48
C ILE A 177 -1.73 -0.58 4.71
N GLU A 178 -1.17 -1.78 4.55
CA GLU A 178 -1.79 -2.90 3.82
C GLU A 178 -3.09 -3.36 4.49
N ALA A 179 -3.09 -3.47 5.83
CA ALA A 179 -4.29 -3.86 6.58
C ALA A 179 -5.43 -2.83 6.39
N ARG A 180 -5.12 -1.53 6.45
CA ARG A 180 -6.11 -0.48 6.21
C ARG A 180 -6.60 -0.47 4.77
N SER A 181 -5.71 -0.69 3.79
CA SER A 181 -6.09 -0.83 2.39
C SER A 181 -7.08 -1.98 2.20
N CYS A 182 -6.78 -3.16 2.75
CA CYS A 182 -7.65 -4.33 2.72
C CYS A 182 -9.05 -4.02 3.29
N GLU A 183 -9.11 -3.40 4.47
CA GLU A 183 -10.38 -3.07 5.11
C GLU A 183 -11.18 -2.02 4.32
N ARG A 184 -10.52 -1.00 3.75
CA ARG A 184 -11.19 0.02 2.92
C ARG A 184 -11.71 -0.54 1.62
N PHE A 185 -10.94 -1.37 0.91
CA PHE A 185 -11.41 -2.06 -0.28
C PHE A 185 -12.67 -2.88 0.03
N ALA A 186 -12.66 -3.64 1.12
CA ALA A 186 -13.80 -4.45 1.53
C ALA A 186 -15.03 -3.61 1.90
N LYS A 187 -14.85 -2.46 2.57
CA LYS A 187 -15.94 -1.57 2.98
C LYS A 187 -16.56 -0.81 1.82
N VAL A 188 -15.77 -0.36 0.85
CA VAL A 188 -16.27 0.46 -0.27
C VAL A 188 -16.83 -0.40 -1.41
N ALA A 189 -16.27 -1.59 -1.65
CA ALA A 189 -16.66 -2.45 -2.78
C ALA A 189 -18.18 -2.71 -2.94
N PRO A 190 -18.98 -2.93 -1.87
CA PRO A 190 -20.42 -3.16 -2.00
C PRO A 190 -21.21 -1.98 -2.61
N TYR A 191 -20.65 -0.79 -2.63
CA TYR A 191 -21.27 0.44 -3.11
C TYR A 191 -20.81 0.87 -4.51
N LEU A 192 -19.79 0.19 -5.05
CA LEU A 192 -19.24 0.46 -6.37
C LEU A 192 -19.98 -0.33 -7.45
N ASP A 193 -19.79 0.08 -8.71
CA ASP A 193 -20.29 -0.69 -9.85
C ASP A 193 -19.66 -2.09 -9.94
N GLU A 194 -20.19 -2.92 -10.83
CA GLU A 194 -19.79 -4.32 -10.91
C GLU A 194 -18.31 -4.54 -11.22
N GLU A 195 -17.71 -3.70 -12.07
CA GLU A 195 -16.30 -3.84 -12.46
C GLU A 195 -15.38 -3.46 -11.30
N LEU A 196 -15.57 -2.28 -10.70
CA LEU A 196 -14.76 -1.82 -9.57
C LEU A 196 -14.95 -2.70 -8.34
N ARG A 197 -16.18 -3.15 -8.07
CA ARG A 197 -16.45 -4.09 -6.98
C ARG A 197 -15.66 -5.39 -7.14
N LYS A 198 -15.67 -5.99 -8.33
CA LYS A 198 -14.90 -7.23 -8.59
C LYS A 198 -13.41 -6.99 -8.45
N PHE A 199 -12.92 -5.86 -8.97
CA PHE A 199 -11.52 -5.48 -8.87
C PHE A 199 -11.09 -5.33 -7.40
N TYR A 200 -11.76 -4.50 -6.60
CA TYR A 200 -11.41 -4.28 -5.19
C TYR A 200 -11.54 -5.55 -4.33
N ILE A 201 -12.53 -6.40 -4.59
CA ILE A 201 -12.61 -7.72 -3.94
C ILE A 201 -11.42 -8.61 -4.31
N SER A 202 -10.94 -8.54 -5.55
CA SER A 202 -9.80 -9.36 -6.00
C SER A 202 -8.49 -9.01 -5.30
N LEU A 203 -8.32 -7.76 -4.85
CA LEU A 203 -7.13 -7.27 -4.14
C LEU A 203 -7.03 -7.78 -2.69
N LEU A 204 -8.17 -8.09 -2.05
CA LEU A 204 -8.21 -8.39 -0.60
C LEU A 204 -7.24 -9.49 -0.17
N ARG A 205 -7.01 -10.50 -1.02
CA ARG A 205 -6.10 -11.62 -0.70
C ARG A 205 -4.62 -11.24 -0.75
N SER A 206 -4.21 -10.37 -1.67
CA SER A 206 -2.83 -9.85 -1.69
C SER A 206 -2.60 -8.95 -0.49
N GLU A 207 -3.49 -7.98 -0.26
CA GLU A 207 -3.42 -7.04 0.86
C GLU A 207 -3.35 -7.75 2.23
N ALA A 208 -4.25 -8.72 2.46
CA ALA A 208 -4.27 -9.50 3.69
C ALA A 208 -2.97 -10.31 3.89
N ARG A 209 -2.29 -10.70 2.81
CA ARG A 209 -1.02 -11.42 2.88
C ARG A 209 0.15 -10.46 3.07
N HIS A 210 0.16 -9.31 2.40
CA HIS A 210 1.18 -8.28 2.57
C HIS A 210 1.27 -7.80 4.02
N TYR A 211 0.12 -7.53 4.66
CA TYR A 211 0.13 -7.14 6.08
C TYR A 211 0.77 -8.22 6.96
N GLN A 212 0.43 -9.50 6.72
CA GLN A 212 0.98 -10.62 7.49
C GLN A 212 2.49 -10.78 7.25
N ASP A 213 2.94 -10.63 6.01
CA ASP A 213 4.35 -10.76 5.65
C ASP A 213 5.18 -9.63 6.30
N TYR A 214 4.67 -8.40 6.30
CA TYR A 214 5.28 -7.28 7.03
C TYR A 214 5.40 -7.56 8.54
N LEU A 215 4.35 -8.04 9.20
CA LEU A 215 4.39 -8.35 10.64
C LEU A 215 5.34 -9.51 10.96
N LYS A 216 5.36 -10.56 10.14
CA LYS A 216 6.28 -11.69 10.31
C LYS A 216 7.73 -11.24 10.20
N LEU A 217 8.05 -10.41 9.20
CA LEU A 217 9.37 -9.82 9.06
C LEU A 217 9.75 -8.95 10.26
N ALA A 218 8.83 -8.10 10.72
CA ALA A 218 9.06 -7.24 11.88
C ALA A 218 9.36 -8.05 13.15
N ALA A 219 8.57 -9.10 13.41
CA ALA A 219 8.76 -9.99 14.57
C ALA A 219 10.08 -10.79 14.46
N ALA A 220 10.40 -11.31 13.27
CA ALA A 220 11.65 -12.04 13.04
C ALA A 220 12.87 -11.16 13.32
N ILE A 221 12.89 -9.92 12.82
CA ILE A 221 14.00 -8.98 13.01
C ILE A 221 14.09 -8.49 14.46
N ALA A 222 12.96 -8.36 15.16
CA ALA A 222 12.95 -7.96 16.56
C ALA A 222 13.50 -9.05 17.50
N GLY A 223 13.40 -10.33 17.11
CA GLY A 223 13.82 -11.46 17.94
C GLY A 223 13.03 -11.61 19.25
N GLY A 224 11.86 -10.96 19.35
CA GLY A 224 11.06 -10.88 20.57
C GLY A 224 9.67 -10.30 20.32
N ASP A 225 8.93 -10.05 21.40
CA ASP A 225 7.58 -9.51 21.33
C ASP A 225 7.58 -8.06 20.82
N ILE A 226 6.72 -7.80 19.81
CA ILE A 226 6.52 -6.48 19.21
C ILE A 226 5.15 -5.89 19.54
N SER A 227 4.33 -6.57 20.36
CA SER A 227 2.92 -6.23 20.62
C SER A 227 2.73 -4.80 21.11
N ASP A 228 3.55 -4.34 22.07
CA ASP A 228 3.50 -2.96 22.57
C ASP A 228 3.78 -1.94 21.46
N ARG A 229 4.71 -2.28 20.55
CA ARG A 229 5.09 -1.39 19.46
C ARG A 229 4.03 -1.35 18.36
N VAL A 230 3.48 -2.51 18.02
CA VAL A 230 2.31 -2.64 17.14
C VAL A 230 1.18 -1.78 17.68
N LYS A 231 0.82 -1.95 18.96
CA LYS A 231 -0.25 -1.18 19.61
C LYS A 231 -0.01 0.34 19.52
N ALA A 232 1.20 0.81 19.85
CA ALA A 232 1.51 2.23 19.82
C ALA A 232 1.41 2.85 18.41
N ILE A 233 1.81 2.12 17.37
CA ILE A 233 1.67 2.58 15.97
C ILE A 233 0.19 2.51 15.54
N GLY A 234 -0.55 1.48 15.96
CA GLY A 234 -1.97 1.33 15.69
C GLY A 234 -2.85 2.41 16.32
N GLU A 235 -2.50 2.88 17.52
CA GLU A 235 -3.16 4.04 18.14
C GLU A 235 -2.98 5.30 17.29
N LYS A 236 -1.77 5.51 16.73
CA LYS A 236 -1.53 6.63 15.81
C LYS A 236 -2.26 6.47 14.47
N GLU A 237 -2.32 5.25 13.95
CA GLU A 237 -3.08 4.92 12.74
C GLU A 237 -4.56 5.25 12.91
N ALA A 238 -5.17 4.78 14.00
CA ALA A 238 -6.57 5.05 14.29
C ALA A 238 -6.85 6.55 14.46
N GLU A 239 -5.96 7.30 15.13
CA GLU A 239 -6.06 8.75 15.21
C GLU A 239 -6.11 9.40 13.81
N LEU A 240 -5.26 8.98 12.88
CA LEU A 240 -5.21 9.52 11.51
C LEU A 240 -6.48 9.19 10.72
N ILE A 241 -7.06 8.01 10.92
CA ILE A 241 -8.28 7.55 10.24
C ILE A 241 -9.53 8.23 10.80
N GLN A 242 -9.59 8.48 12.11
CA GLN A 242 -10.78 9.00 12.78
C GLN A 242 -10.84 10.52 12.84
N THR A 243 -9.71 11.22 12.75
CA THR A 243 -9.71 12.68 12.82
C THR A 243 -10.12 13.34 11.50
N PRO A 244 -10.70 14.56 11.55
CA PRO A 244 -11.07 15.30 10.35
C PRO A 244 -9.90 15.52 9.38
N ASP A 245 -10.20 15.45 8.08
CA ASP A 245 -9.27 15.61 6.98
C ASP A 245 -9.93 16.45 5.88
N ASP A 246 -9.24 17.48 5.40
CA ASP A 246 -9.72 18.38 4.35
C ASP A 246 -9.39 17.86 2.94
N MET A 247 -8.55 16.83 2.84
CA MET A 247 -8.08 16.27 1.59
C MET A 247 -8.50 14.81 1.46
N PHE A 248 -9.58 14.56 0.72
CA PHE A 248 -10.03 13.20 0.42
C PHE A 248 -8.96 12.41 -0.33
N ARG A 249 -8.54 11.27 0.24
CA ARG A 249 -7.55 10.33 -0.28
C ARG A 249 -7.93 8.92 0.13
N PHE A 250 -7.32 7.91 -0.50
CA PHE A 250 -7.59 6.51 -0.22
C PHE A 250 -7.33 6.17 1.25
N HIS A 251 -6.33 6.80 1.90
CA HIS A 251 -6.07 6.67 3.34
C HIS A 251 -6.36 7.95 4.16
N SER A 252 -7.16 8.91 3.66
CA SER A 252 -7.51 10.12 4.42
C SER A 252 -8.32 9.81 5.67
N GLY A 253 -8.32 10.73 6.63
CA GLY A 253 -9.23 10.70 7.79
C GLY A 253 -10.70 10.95 7.42
N VAL A 254 -11.50 11.35 8.40
CA VAL A 254 -12.92 11.70 8.21
C VAL A 254 -13.02 12.95 7.34
N PRO A 255 -13.66 12.91 6.16
CA PRO A 255 -13.81 14.10 5.33
C PRO A 255 -14.48 15.23 6.10
N SER A 256 -13.81 16.39 6.15
CA SER A 256 -14.39 17.60 6.71
C SER A 256 -15.50 18.04 5.76
N LEU A 257 -16.75 18.07 6.23
CA LEU A 257 -17.84 18.64 5.45
C LEU A 257 -17.45 20.07 5.05
N ALA A 258 -17.46 20.37 3.75
CA ALA A 258 -17.37 21.75 3.29
C ALA A 258 -18.53 22.51 3.97
N ALA A 259 -18.18 23.50 4.79
CA ALA A 259 -19.13 24.41 5.42
C ALA A 259 -19.82 25.29 4.37
#